data_AF-A0AAD1YTY2-F1
#
_entry.id   AF-A0AAD1YTY2-F1
#
_cell.length_a   1.000
_cell.length_b   1.000
_cell.length_c   1.000
_cell.angle_alpha   90.00
_cell.angle_beta   90.00
_cell.angle_gamma   90.00
#
_symmetry.space_group_name_H-M   'P 1'
#
loop_
_entity.id
_entity.type
_entity.pdbx_description
1 polymer ?
#
loop_
_entity_poly.entity_id
_entity_poly.type
_entity_poly.pdbx_seq_one_letter_code
_entity_poly.pdbx_strand_id
1 'polypeptide(L)'
;MRAPRTSRAPPVSLYRLASLTSFSPLVYPEGTHCMVPWFERPVIYDVCARPQVVESTSGSRDLQMVKICLWVLNCPVSDQLPTVYRTLGENYNERVLPSIIHETLEAVVAQYNASQLITQRE
;
A
#
# COMPACT_ATOMS: atom_id res chain seq x y z
N MET A 1 17.46 -19.93 -5.70
CA MET A 1 16.32 -19.49 -6.54
C MET A 1 16.45 -18.00 -6.78
N ARG A 2 16.66 -17.58 -8.02
CA ARG A 2 16.90 -16.19 -8.41
C ARG A 2 15.54 -15.56 -8.70
N ALA A 3 15.16 -14.52 -7.95
CA ALA A 3 13.89 -13.82 -8.15
C ALA A 3 13.76 -13.38 -9.63
N PRO A 4 12.60 -13.59 -10.27
CA PRO A 4 12.38 -13.09 -11.62
C PRO A 4 12.56 -11.57 -11.62
N ARG A 5 13.29 -11.03 -12.61
CA ARG A 5 13.46 -9.58 -12.80
C ARG A 5 12.09 -8.93 -12.72
N THR A 6 11.84 -8.20 -11.64
CA THR A 6 10.59 -7.48 -11.48
C THR A 6 10.53 -6.47 -12.62
N SER A 7 9.53 -6.61 -13.48
CA SER A 7 9.19 -5.56 -14.43
C SER A 7 8.91 -4.32 -13.59
N ARG A 8 9.79 -3.31 -13.65
CA ARG A 8 9.54 -2.01 -13.01
C ARG A 8 8.24 -1.50 -13.61
N ALA A 9 7.17 -1.45 -12.82
CA ALA A 9 6.00 -0.68 -13.21
C ALA A 9 6.45 0.77 -13.34
N PRO A 10 6.12 1.46 -14.44
CA PRO A 10 6.60 2.81 -14.66
C PRO A 10 5.97 3.78 -13.65
N PRO A 11 6.71 4.82 -13.21
CA PRO A 11 6.17 5.83 -12.30
C PRO A 11 5.02 6.60 -12.99
N VAL A 12 3.97 6.87 -12.24
CA VAL A 12 2.74 7.51 -12.73
C VAL A 12 2.72 8.97 -12.26
N SER A 13 2.32 9.90 -13.14
CA SER A 13 2.29 11.32 -12.81
C SER A 13 0.87 11.81 -12.54
N LEU A 14 0.68 12.50 -11.42
CA LEU A 14 -0.59 13.11 -11.04
C LEU A 14 -0.46 14.64 -11.05
N TYR A 15 -1.28 15.32 -11.84
CA TYR A 15 -1.19 16.78 -11.99
C TYR A 15 -2.10 17.50 -10.99
N ARG A 16 -1.51 18.41 -10.21
CA ARG A 16 -2.22 19.35 -9.32
C ARG A 16 -2.48 20.66 -10.07
N LEU A 17 -3.75 21.05 -10.24
CA LEU A 17 -4.13 22.38 -10.76
C LEU A 17 -4.04 23.42 -9.64
N ALA A 18 -3.42 24.58 -9.89
CA ALA A 18 -3.07 25.58 -8.88
C ALA A 18 -4.23 26.50 -8.44
N SER A 19 -5.35 26.53 -9.17
CA SER A 19 -6.41 27.54 -8.97
C SER A 19 -7.61 27.06 -8.15
N LEU A 20 -7.79 25.76 -7.96
CA LEU A 20 -8.85 25.17 -7.14
C LEU A 20 -8.20 24.00 -6.40
N THR A 21 -8.55 23.80 -5.13
CA THR A 21 -8.09 22.67 -4.30
C THR A 21 -8.45 21.28 -4.86
N SER A 22 -9.08 21.21 -6.04
CA SER A 22 -9.43 19.99 -6.77
C SER A 22 -8.30 19.52 -7.68
N PHE A 23 -7.87 18.27 -7.48
CA PHE A 23 -7.00 17.57 -8.43
C PHE A 23 -7.78 17.13 -9.68
N SER A 24 -7.12 17.06 -10.83
CA SER A 24 -7.70 16.43 -12.02
C SER A 24 -7.94 14.94 -11.75
N PRO A 25 -9.08 14.36 -12.20
CA PRO A 25 -9.32 12.91 -12.08
C PRO A 25 -8.45 12.08 -13.04
N LEU A 26 -7.78 12.74 -13.99
CA LEU A 26 -6.96 12.09 -15.00
C LEU A 26 -5.60 11.70 -14.42
N VAL A 27 -5.37 10.38 -14.41
CA VAL A 27 -4.09 9.75 -14.10
C VAL A 27 -3.36 9.57 -15.42
N TYR A 28 -2.16 10.12 -15.53
CA TYR A 28 -1.38 10.02 -16.75
C TYR A 28 -0.31 8.94 -16.60
N PRO A 29 -0.36 7.88 -17.44
CA PRO A 29 0.73 6.91 -17.51
C PRO A 29 1.99 7.57 -18.07
N GLU A 30 3.11 6.85 -18.05
CA GLU A 30 4.37 7.31 -18.64
C GLU A 30 4.18 7.89 -20.06
N GLY A 31 4.80 9.05 -20.33
CA GLY A 31 4.67 9.75 -21.61
C GLY A 31 5.00 11.24 -21.52
N THR A 32 5.12 11.89 -22.68
CA THR A 32 5.29 13.35 -22.78
C THR A 32 3.92 14.02 -22.74
N HIS A 33 3.50 14.46 -21.55
CA HIS A 33 2.28 15.24 -21.39
C HIS A 33 2.62 16.73 -21.36
N CYS A 34 1.89 17.54 -22.13
CA CYS A 34 2.05 18.99 -22.11
C CYS A 34 1.56 19.54 -20.77
N MET A 35 2.47 20.13 -20.00
CA MET A 35 2.20 20.74 -18.71
C MET A 35 2.39 22.25 -18.81
N VAL A 36 1.50 23.03 -18.19
CA VAL A 36 1.67 24.49 -18.06
C VAL A 36 2.44 24.81 -16.76
N PRO A 37 3.71 25.26 -16.83
CA PRO A 37 4.61 25.34 -15.66
C PRO A 37 4.15 26.30 -14.55
N TRP A 38 3.29 27.27 -14.84
CA TRP A 38 2.77 28.21 -13.85
C TRP A 38 1.51 27.74 -13.10
N PHE A 39 0.75 26.78 -13.66
CA PHE A 39 -0.56 26.38 -13.12
C PHE A 39 -0.65 24.93 -12.73
N GLU A 40 0.23 24.07 -13.23
CA GLU A 40 0.25 22.66 -12.91
C GLU A 40 1.49 22.33 -12.08
N ARG A 41 1.41 21.35 -11.18
CA ARG A 41 2.58 20.71 -10.55
C ARG A 41 2.42 19.20 -10.60
N PRO A 42 3.34 18.44 -11.22
CA PRO A 42 3.25 16.99 -11.25
C PRO A 42 3.71 16.44 -9.89
N VAL A 43 2.87 15.61 -9.29
CA VAL A 43 3.23 14.73 -8.18
C VAL A 43 3.53 13.38 -8.80
N ILE A 44 4.81 13.01 -8.81
CA ILE A 44 5.26 11.73 -9.36
C ILE A 44 5.06 10.68 -8.27
N TYR A 45 4.24 9.68 -8.58
CA TYR A 45 4.00 8.54 -7.72
C TYR A 45 4.69 7.30 -8.28
N ASP A 46 5.34 6.57 -7.38
CA ASP A 46 5.83 5.24 -7.68
C ASP A 46 4.75 4.22 -7.32
N VAL A 47 4.28 3.47 -8.32
CA VAL A 47 3.29 2.40 -8.18
C VAL A 47 3.94 1.02 -8.01
N CYS A 48 5.27 0.95 -7.91
CA CYS A 48 5.96 -0.33 -7.72
C CYS A 48 5.56 -1.00 -6.40
N ALA A 49 5.46 -2.33 -6.45
CA ALA A 49 5.21 -3.13 -5.25
C ALA A 49 6.37 -2.97 -4.26
N ARG A 50 6.08 -2.45 -3.06
CA ARG A 50 7.07 -2.29 -1.99
C ARG A 50 6.77 -3.29 -0.87
N PRO A 51 7.76 -4.13 -0.48
CA PRO A 51 7.60 -5.00 0.68
C PRO A 51 7.63 -4.17 1.96
N GLN A 52 6.66 -4.41 2.83
CA GLN A 52 6.57 -3.84 4.16
C GLN A 52 6.52 -4.97 5.18
N VAL A 53 7.42 -4.94 6.16
CA VAL A 53 7.43 -5.90 7.26
C VAL A 53 6.60 -5.33 8.40
N VAL A 54 5.59 -6.08 8.83
CA VAL A 54 4.79 -5.74 10.01
C VAL A 54 4.94 -6.86 11.02
N GLU A 55 5.42 -6.51 12.21
CA GLU A 55 5.48 -7.42 13.35
C GLU A 55 4.32 -7.11 14.28
N SER A 56 3.64 -8.14 14.77
CA SER A 56 2.65 -7.99 15.84
C SER A 56 2.65 -9.19 16.78
N THR A 57 2.18 -8.96 17.99
CA THR A 57 2.03 -10.01 19.00
C THR A 57 0.55 -10.14 19.30
N SER A 58 -0.02 -11.29 18.97
CA SER A 58 -1.46 -11.54 18.95
C SER A 58 -1.84 -12.72 19.85
N GLY A 59 -3.07 -12.70 20.38
CA GLY A 59 -3.61 -13.80 21.16
C GLY A 59 -4.26 -14.86 20.26
N SER A 60 -3.77 -16.10 20.32
CA SER A 60 -4.41 -17.24 19.63
C SER A 60 -5.67 -17.71 20.37
N ARG A 61 -6.46 -18.58 19.71
CA ARG A 61 -7.69 -19.16 20.28
C ARG A 61 -7.48 -19.91 21.60
N ASP A 62 -6.29 -20.49 21.79
CA ASP A 62 -5.90 -21.20 23.02
C ASP A 62 -5.34 -20.24 24.10
N LEU A 63 -5.55 -18.93 23.96
CA LEU A 63 -5.04 -17.87 24.85
C LEU A 63 -3.50 -17.82 24.93
N GLN A 64 -2.81 -18.40 23.95
CA GLN A 64 -1.36 -18.29 23.85
C GLN A 64 -1.00 -17.04 23.06
N MET A 65 -0.05 -16.26 23.59
CA MET A 65 0.52 -15.11 22.91
C MET A 65 1.51 -15.58 21.85
N VAL A 66 1.26 -15.22 20.59
CA VAL A 66 2.09 -15.60 19.44
C VAL A 66 2.66 -14.34 18.80
N LYS A 67 3.98 -14.32 18.55
CA LYS A 67 4.63 -13.27 17.77
C LYS A 67 4.66 -13.65 16.30
N ILE A 68 4.09 -12.82 15.44
CA ILE A 68 4.00 -13.06 14.01
C ILE A 68 4.62 -11.88 13.26
N CYS A 69 5.45 -12.18 12.26
CA CYS A 69 6.02 -11.20 11.35
C CYS A 69 5.52 -11.51 9.95
N LEU A 70 4.85 -10.55 9.31
CA LEU A 70 4.30 -10.68 7.96
C LEU A 70 4.99 -9.71 7.00
N TRP A 71 5.27 -10.21 5.79
CA TRP A 71 5.72 -9.41 4.67
C TRP A 71 4.52 -9.10 3.79
N VAL A 72 4.07 -7.85 3.80
CA VAL A 72 2.95 -7.40 2.98
C VAL A 72 3.50 -6.66 1.77
N LEU A 73 3.08 -7.08 0.59
CA LEU A 73 3.36 -6.38 -0.66
C LEU A 73 2.18 -5.45 -0.95
N ASN A 74 2.41 -4.15 -0.94
CA ASN A 74 1.41 -3.19 -1.41
C ASN A 74 1.80 -2.71 -2.82
N CYS A 75 0.81 -2.62 -3.72
CA CYS A 75 0.94 -2.07 -5.06
C CYS A 75 -0.34 -1.27 -5.34
N PRO A 76 -0.31 0.07 -5.27
CA PRO A 76 -1.50 0.87 -5.49
C PRO A 76 -1.90 0.84 -6.97
N VAL A 77 -3.20 0.73 -7.23
CA VAL A 77 -3.74 0.80 -8.60
C VAL A 77 -3.66 2.24 -9.10
N SER A 78 -3.07 2.44 -10.29
CA SER A 78 -2.85 3.76 -10.90
C SER A 78 -4.14 4.58 -10.99
N ASP A 79 -5.24 3.96 -11.38
CA ASP A 79 -6.50 4.67 -11.66
C ASP A 79 -7.15 5.25 -10.39
N GLN A 80 -6.86 4.67 -9.22
CA GLN A 80 -7.43 5.09 -7.94
C GLN A 80 -6.51 6.02 -7.14
N LEU A 81 -5.31 6.30 -7.66
CA LEU A 81 -4.31 7.14 -7.00
C LEU A 81 -4.82 8.54 -6.63
N PRO A 82 -5.60 9.26 -7.47
CA PRO A 82 -6.15 10.56 -7.11
C PRO A 82 -7.13 10.50 -5.94
N THR A 83 -7.89 9.42 -5.83
CA THR A 83 -8.83 9.21 -4.73
C THR A 83 -8.07 8.92 -3.45
N VAL A 84 -7.12 7.99 -3.48
CA VAL A 84 -6.27 7.62 -2.34
C VAL A 84 -5.48 8.82 -1.83
N TYR A 85 -4.92 9.62 -2.73
CA TYR A 85 -4.18 10.84 -2.37
C TYR A 85 -5.05 11.85 -1.62
N ARG A 86 -6.30 12.05 -2.05
CA ARG A 86 -7.22 13.00 -1.41
C ARG A 86 -7.68 12.52 -0.04
N THR A 87 -7.96 11.22 0.10
CA THR A 87 -8.53 10.68 1.33
C THR A 87 -7.49 10.37 2.39
N LEU A 88 -6.34 9.80 2.00
CA LEU A 88 -5.35 9.25 2.91
C LEU A 88 -4.02 10.04 2.91
N GLY A 89 -3.77 10.85 1.88
CA GLY A 89 -2.52 11.61 1.72
C GLY A 89 -1.33 10.77 1.26
N GLU A 90 -0.16 11.39 1.22
CA GLU A 90 1.09 10.75 0.74
C GLU A 90 1.57 9.61 1.65
N ASN A 91 1.36 9.74 2.96
CA ASN A 91 1.89 8.82 3.98
C ASN A 91 0.92 7.69 4.36
N TYR A 92 0.01 7.31 3.46
CA TYR A 92 -1.00 6.28 3.75
C TYR A 92 -0.37 4.92 4.10
N ASN A 93 0.77 4.59 3.48
CA ASN A 93 1.50 3.33 3.72
C ASN A 93 2.04 3.19 5.15
N GLU A 94 2.45 4.30 5.77
CA GLU A 94 3.02 4.29 7.12
C GLU A 94 1.94 4.40 8.19
N ARG A 95 0.80 5.01 7.85
CA ARG A 95 -0.21 5.42 8.84
C ARG A 95 -1.42 4.50 8.90
N VAL A 96 -1.87 3.98 7.76
CA VAL A 96 -3.15 3.25 7.67
C VAL A 96 -2.94 1.78 7.36
N LEU A 97 -1.98 1.44 6.49
CA LEU A 97 -1.69 0.02 6.19
C LEU A 97 -1.35 -0.80 7.45
N PRO A 98 -0.48 -0.34 8.39
CA PRO A 98 -0.15 -1.15 9.56
C PRO A 98 -1.36 -1.41 10.45
N SER A 99 -2.27 -0.44 10.57
CA SER A 99 -3.49 -0.58 11.38
C SER A 99 -4.43 -1.64 10.80
N ILE A 100 -4.68 -1.61 9.49
CA ILE A 100 -5.53 -2.60 8.81
C ILE A 100 -4.90 -4.00 8.87
N ILE A 101 -3.59 -4.10 8.64
CA ILE A 101 -2.86 -5.38 8.72
C ILE A 101 -2.96 -5.95 10.13
N HIS A 102 -2.77 -5.12 11.16
CA HIS A 102 -2.87 -5.57 12.54
C HIS A 102 -4.29 -6.04 12.90
N GLU A 103 -5.32 -5.28 12.53
CA GLU A 103 -6.72 -5.64 12.78
C GLU A 103 -7.09 -6.98 12.11
N THR A 104 -6.74 -7.13 10.83
CA THR A 104 -7.01 -8.38 10.09
C THR A 104 -6.19 -9.55 10.64
N LEU A 105 -4.95 -9.32 11.05
CA LEU A 105 -4.10 -10.36 11.64
C LEU A 105 -4.64 -10.83 12.98
N GLU A 106 -5.02 -9.94 13.89
CA GLU A 106 -5.65 -10.31 15.17
C GLU A 106 -6.94 -11.12 14.92
N ALA A 107 -7.78 -10.66 13.99
CA ALA A 107 -9.04 -11.33 13.67
C ALA A 107 -8.84 -12.75 13.11
N VAL A 108 -7.78 -12.97 12.33
CA VAL A 108 -7.43 -14.30 11.79
C VAL A 108 -6.80 -15.16 12.88
N VAL A 109 -5.84 -14.64 13.64
CA VAL A 109 -5.12 -15.40 14.68
C VAL A 109 -6.04 -15.87 15.79
N ALA A 110 -7.04 -15.07 16.16
CA ALA A 110 -8.04 -15.44 17.15
C ALA A 110 -8.89 -16.67 16.75
N GLN A 111 -8.96 -17.02 15.45
CA GLN A 111 -9.74 -18.16 14.96
C GLN A 111 -8.97 -19.49 15.03
N TYR A 112 -7.63 -19.43 15.08
CA TYR A 112 -6.75 -20.60 15.01
C TYR A 112 -6.01 -20.87 16.33
N ASN A 113 -5.68 -22.14 16.53
CA ASN A 113 -4.84 -22.59 17.63
C ASN A 113 -3.35 -22.37 17.31
N ALA A 114 -2.51 -22.19 18.33
CA ALA A 114 -1.08 -21.95 18.14
C ALA A 114 -0.37 -23.08 17.37
N SER A 115 -0.78 -24.34 17.58
CA SER A 115 -0.27 -25.50 16.86
C SER A 115 -0.68 -25.51 15.38
N GLN A 116 -1.87 -24.98 15.06
CA GLN A 116 -2.38 -24.87 13.69
C GLN A 116 -1.66 -23.76 12.91
N LEU A 117 -1.37 -22.62 13.55
CA LEU A 117 -0.63 -21.52 12.93
C LEU A 117 0.80 -21.91 12.48
N ILE A 118 1.37 -22.96 13.06
CA ILE A 118 2.69 -23.50 12.65
C ILE A 118 2.53 -24.51 11.51
N THR A 119 1.50 -25.35 11.58
CA THR A 119 1.32 -26.49 10.67
C THR A 119 0.58 -26.14 9.38
N GLN A 120 -0.34 -25.17 9.44
CA GLN A 120 -1.19 -24.68 8.34
C GLN A 120 -0.83 -23.23 8.04
N ARG A 121 0.37 -23.02 7.46
CA ARG A 121 0.86 -21.68 7.10
C ARG A 121 0.45 -21.21 5.70
N GLU A 122 -0.18 -22.08 4.92
CA GLU A 122 -0.69 -21.81 3.55
C GLU A 122 -2.19 -21.52 3.54
#